data_AF-A0A7M3SAM3-F1
#
_entry.id   AF-A0A7M3SAM3-F1
#
_cell.length_a   1.000
_cell.length_b   1.000
_cell.length_c   1.000
_cell.angle_alpha   90.00
_cell.angle_beta   90.00
_cell.angle_gamma   90.00
#
_symmetry.space_group_name_H-M   'P 1'
#
loop_
_entity.id
_entity.type
_entity.pdbx_description
1 polymer ?
#
loop_
_entity_poly.entity_id
_entity_poly.type
_entity_poly.pdbx_seq_one_letter_code
_entity_poly.pdbx_strand_id
1 'polypeptide(L)'
;MTKADLKTGYRVQLKNNRTYIVIKDCDTNLYEHQDIVFANSNGFVVGDGYDDSLKSYNDSNYDICFVYDKPGMRNLLILSEKGMLLWKRESIK
;
A
#
# COMPACT_ATOMS: atom_id res chain seq x y z
N MET A 1 -0.48 7.17 -11.21
CA MET A 1 -0.66 5.79 -10.75
C MET A 1 -2.03 5.68 -10.11
N THR A 2 -2.74 4.60 -10.40
CA THR A 2 -4.06 4.26 -9.87
C THR A 2 -4.00 3.03 -8.97
N LYS A 3 -5.09 2.72 -8.27
CA LYS A 3 -5.24 1.49 -7.47
C LYS A 3 -5.02 0.22 -8.30
N ALA A 4 -5.45 0.21 -9.56
CA ALA A 4 -5.29 -0.93 -10.46
C ALA A 4 -3.83 -1.19 -10.87
N ASP A 5 -2.97 -0.16 -10.88
CA ASP A 5 -1.55 -0.28 -11.26
C ASP A 5 -0.70 -1.01 -10.19
N LEU A 6 -1.23 -1.15 -8.97
CA LEU A 6 -0.52 -1.74 -7.84
C LEU A 6 -0.39 -3.26 -7.99
N LYS A 7 0.80 -3.77 -7.65
CA LYS A 7 1.13 -5.20 -7.70
C LYS A 7 1.52 -5.72 -6.33
N THR A 8 1.22 -7.00 -6.09
CA THR A 8 1.66 -7.70 -4.87
C THR A 8 3.17 -7.53 -4.66
N GLY A 9 3.55 -7.20 -3.42
CA GLY A 9 4.94 -6.99 -3.03
C GLY A 9 5.43 -5.55 -3.13
N TYR A 10 4.72 -4.66 -3.85
CA TYR A 10 5.03 -3.22 -3.81
C TYR A 10 4.94 -2.69 -2.38
N ARG A 11 5.70 -1.62 -2.11
CA ARG A 11 5.61 -0.87 -0.86
C ARG A 11 4.87 0.42 -1.10
N VAL A 12 3.82 0.68 -0.33
CA VAL A 12 3.14 1.98 -0.33
C VAL A 12 3.47 2.70 0.96
N GLN A 13 3.78 3.99 0.86
CA GLN A 13 3.96 4.84 2.03
C GLN A 13 2.84 5.85 2.10
N LEU A 14 2.18 5.90 3.25
CA LEU A 14 1.08 6.81 3.51
C LEU A 14 1.59 8.20 3.90
N LYS A 15 0.70 9.18 3.93
CA LYS A 15 1.00 10.55 4.37
C LYS A 15 1.55 10.61 5.80
N ASN A 16 1.08 9.74 6.69
CA ASN A 16 1.61 9.59 8.06
C ASN A 16 2.95 8.82 8.16
N ASN A 17 3.66 8.66 7.04
CA ASN A 17 4.95 7.97 6.90
C ASN A 17 4.95 6.45 7.14
N ARG A 18 3.83 5.84 7.51
CA ARG A 18 3.75 4.38 7.65
C ARG A 18 3.87 3.70 6.29
N THR A 19 4.64 2.61 6.26
CA THR A 19 4.84 1.80 5.05
C THR A 19 4.04 0.51 5.16
N TYR A 20 3.37 0.14 4.07
CA TYR A 20 2.58 -1.07 3.93
C TYR A 20 3.01 -1.83 2.68
N ILE A 21 2.75 -3.13 2.68
CA ILE A 21 2.91 -4.04 1.56
C ILE A 21 1.59 -4.16 0.84
N VAL A 22 1.62 -4.10 -0.48
CA VAL A 22 0.47 -4.47 -1.31
C VAL A 22 0.34 -5.99 -1.37
N ILE A 23 -0.84 -6.50 -1.05
CA ILE A 23 -1.26 -7.88 -1.29
C ILE A 23 -2.50 -7.80 -2.18
N LYS A 24 -2.47 -8.39 -3.37
CA LYS A 24 -3.62 -8.51 -4.27
C LYS A 24 -4.29 -9.86 -4.05
N ASP A 25 -5.59 -9.92 -4.33
CA ASP A 25 -6.34 -11.18 -4.43
C ASP A 25 -6.19 -12.06 -3.17
N CYS A 26 -6.75 -11.58 -2.06
CA CYS A 26 -6.61 -12.26 -0.77
C CYS A 26 -7.91 -12.24 0.04
N ASP A 27 -8.12 -13.29 0.82
CA ASP A 27 -9.23 -13.37 1.75
C ASP A 27 -8.84 -12.87 3.14
N THR A 28 -9.77 -12.20 3.80
CA THR A 28 -9.64 -11.77 5.19
C THR A 28 -10.80 -12.32 6.01
N ASN A 29 -10.57 -12.58 7.30
CA ASN A 29 -11.63 -13.13 8.16
C ASN A 29 -12.82 -12.16 8.37
N LEU A 30 -12.60 -10.84 8.25
CA LEU A 30 -13.61 -9.82 8.57
C LEU A 30 -14.27 -9.22 7.33
N TYR A 31 -13.54 -9.09 6.23
CA TYR A 31 -14.00 -8.42 5.01
C TYR A 31 -14.12 -9.38 3.82
N GLU A 32 -14.07 -10.68 4.08
CA GLU A 32 -14.10 -11.72 3.06
C GLU A 32 -13.02 -11.48 1.99
N HIS A 33 -13.36 -11.73 0.74
CA HIS A 33 -12.49 -11.56 -0.40
C HIS A 33 -12.16 -10.08 -0.67
N GLN A 34 -10.89 -9.78 -0.92
CA GLN A 34 -10.41 -8.43 -1.17
C GLN A 34 -9.46 -8.40 -2.38
N ASP A 35 -9.76 -7.53 -3.36
CA ASP A 35 -8.91 -7.31 -4.55
C ASP A 35 -7.50 -6.81 -4.20
N ILE A 36 -7.41 -6.03 -3.12
CA ILE A 36 -6.18 -5.48 -2.60
C ILE A 36 -6.29 -5.18 -1.11
N VAL A 37 -5.22 -5.51 -0.38
CA VAL A 37 -5.01 -5.18 1.02
C VAL A 37 -3.65 -4.53 1.17
N PHE A 38 -3.56 -3.53 2.05
CA PHE A 38 -2.31 -2.93 2.47
C PHE A 38 -1.97 -3.42 3.87
N ALA A 39 -0.91 -4.22 4.01
CA ALA A 39 -0.53 -4.87 5.27
C ALA A 39 0.82 -4.40 5.81
N ASN A 40 0.95 -4.32 7.13
CA ASN A 40 2.23 -4.11 7.82
C ASN A 40 2.27 -4.91 9.13
N SER A 41 3.28 -4.67 9.98
CA SER A 41 3.47 -5.41 11.23
C SER A 41 2.38 -5.17 12.27
N ASN A 42 1.57 -4.12 12.10
CA ASN A 42 0.53 -3.73 13.04
C ASN A 42 -0.88 -4.14 12.57
N GLY A 43 -0.99 -4.81 11.42
CA GLY A 43 -2.27 -5.24 10.84
C GLY A 43 -2.39 -4.80 9.38
N PHE A 44 -3.61 -4.56 8.92
CA PHE A 44 -3.88 -4.22 7.54
C PHE A 44 -5.04 -3.23 7.39
N VAL A 45 -5.12 -2.62 6.21
CA VAL A 45 -6.27 -1.84 5.75
C VAL A 45 -6.70 -2.35 4.38
N VAL A 46 -8.01 -2.37 4.13
CA VAL A 46 -8.59 -2.89 2.89
C VAL A 46 -8.58 -1.86 1.77
N GLY A 47 -8.46 -2.33 0.54
CA GLY A 47 -8.45 -1.52 -0.67
C GLY A 47 -9.73 -0.75 -0.94
N ASP A 48 -10.86 -1.25 -0.46
CA ASP A 48 -12.18 -0.61 -0.58
C ASP A 48 -12.27 0.70 0.22
N GLY A 49 -11.38 0.88 1.20
CA GLY A 49 -11.22 2.14 1.92
C GLY A 49 -10.55 3.25 1.10
N TYR A 50 -10.21 2.99 -0.16
CA TYR A 50 -9.46 3.90 -1.02
C TYR A 50 -10.11 4.08 -2.40
N ASP A 51 -10.05 5.31 -2.91
CA ASP A 51 -10.41 5.60 -4.29
C ASP A 51 -9.35 5.14 -5.31
N ASP A 52 -9.68 5.21 -6.59
CA ASP A 52 -8.76 4.84 -7.67
C ASP A 52 -7.51 5.72 -7.72
N SER A 53 -7.57 6.93 -7.17
CA SER A 53 -6.44 7.85 -7.03
C SER A 53 -5.59 7.59 -5.79
N LEU A 54 -5.84 6.49 -5.07
CA LEU A 54 -5.16 6.05 -3.85
C LEU A 54 -5.36 6.98 -2.64
N LYS A 55 -6.46 7.74 -2.60
CA LYS A 55 -6.86 8.53 -1.44
C LYS A 55 -7.76 7.71 -0.53
N SER A 56 -7.56 7.87 0.77
CA SER A 56 -8.41 7.24 1.78
C SER A 56 -9.76 7.95 1.84
N TYR A 57 -10.85 7.18 1.90
CA TYR A 57 -12.19 7.75 2.11
C TYR A 57 -12.41 8.26 3.54
N ASN A 58 -11.64 7.74 4.51
CA ASN A 58 -11.88 7.99 5.93
C ASN A 58 -10.97 9.06 6.54
N ASP A 59 -9.69 9.06 6.21
CA ASP A 59 -8.70 9.98 6.78
C ASP A 59 -7.52 10.20 5.83
N SER A 60 -7.29 11.46 5.44
CA SER A 60 -6.21 11.89 4.55
C SER A 60 -4.80 11.56 5.06
N ASN A 61 -4.61 11.29 6.36
CA ASN A 61 -3.34 10.79 6.90
C ASN A 61 -2.98 9.40 6.35
N TYR A 62 -3.98 8.67 5.86
CA TYR A 62 -3.82 7.36 5.23
C TYR A 62 -3.72 7.45 3.71
N ASP A 63 -3.77 8.64 3.09
CA ASP A 63 -3.54 8.77 1.65
C ASP A 63 -2.20 8.15 1.28
N ILE A 64 -2.18 7.33 0.24
CA ILE A 64 -0.94 6.77 -0.28
C ILE A 64 -0.22 7.87 -1.05
N CYS A 65 0.99 8.21 -0.61
CA CYS A 65 1.78 9.31 -1.16
C CYS A 65 2.94 8.82 -2.03
N PHE A 66 3.44 7.61 -1.77
CA PHE A 66 4.55 7.02 -2.50
C PHE A 66 4.30 5.55 -2.75
N VAL A 67 4.74 5.07 -3.92
CA VAL A 67 4.75 3.66 -4.28
C VAL A 67 6.16 3.30 -4.71
N TYR A 68 6.71 2.28 -4.09
CA TYR A 68 8.02 1.72 -4.37
C TYR A 68 7.84 0.28 -4.85
N ASP A 69 8.77 -0.16 -5.70
CA ASP A 69 8.89 -1.56 -6.06
C ASP A 69 9.21 -2.42 -4.83
N LYS A 70 9.06 -3.73 -4.96
CA LYS A 70 9.49 -4.69 -3.95
C LYS A 70 11.00 -4.52 -3.70
N PRO A 71 11.46 -4.62 -2.44
CA PRO A 71 12.89 -4.62 -2.14
C PRO A 71 13.58 -5.80 -2.83
N GLY A 72 14.90 -5.68 -3.06
CA GLY A 72 15.72 -6.67 -3.79
C GLY A 72 15.73 -8.07 -3.16
N MET A 73 16.52 -8.98 -3.73
CA MET A 73 16.58 -10.40 -3.37
C MET A 73 17.01 -10.63 -1.91
N ARG A 74 16.07 -10.54 -0.97
CA ARG A 74 16.18 -11.03 0.40
C ARG A 74 15.03 -12.00 0.66
N ASN A 75 15.32 -13.03 1.44
CA ASN A 75 14.32 -13.99 1.94
C ASN A 75 13.61 -13.50 3.21
N LEU A 76 13.99 -12.32 3.73
CA LEU A 76 13.39 -11.72 4.92
C LEU A 76 12.48 -10.55 4.55
N LEU A 77 11.33 -10.49 5.23
CA LEU A 77 10.39 -9.39 5.08
C LEU A 77 10.78 -8.22 6.00
N ILE A 78 11.52 -7.25 5.47
CA ILE A 78 11.85 -6.00 6.16
C ILE A 78 10.94 -4.89 5.64
N LEU A 79 9.94 -4.48 6.44
CA LEU A 79 8.92 -3.49 6.01
C LEU A 79 9.48 -2.10 5.72
N SER A 80 10.54 -1.70 6.41
CA SER A 80 11.22 -0.41 6.18
C SER A 80 12.06 -0.41 4.91
N GLU A 81 12.40 -1.58 4.36
CA GLU A 81 13.18 -1.70 3.12
C GLU A 81 12.25 -1.49 1.92
N LYS A 82 12.65 -0.56 1.05
CA LYS A 82 11.91 -0.13 -0.13
C LYS A 82 12.75 -0.43 -1.37
N GLY A 83 12.11 -0.86 -2.45
CA GLY A 83 12.74 -0.92 -3.77
C GLY A 83 12.82 0.48 -4.41
N MET A 84 12.95 0.48 -5.74
CA MET A 84 12.95 1.70 -6.53
C MET A 84 11.65 2.49 -6.35
N LEU A 85 11.73 3.81 -6.22
CA LEU A 85 10.53 4.66 -6.24
C LEU A 85 9.88 4.58 -7.63
N LEU A 86 8.64 4.11 -7.69
CA LEU A 86 7.87 3.99 -8.93
C LEU A 86 6.96 5.18 -9.16
N TRP A 87 6.41 5.73 -8.07
CA TRP A 87 5.47 6.84 -8.15
C TRP A 87 5.45 7.66 -6.85
N LYS A 88 5.26 8.97 -7.01
CA LYS A 88 5.05 9.93 -5.92
C LYS A 88 3.85 10.80 -6.27
N ARG A 89 2.99 11.06 -5.29
CA ARG A 89 1.87 12.01 -5.42
C ARG A 89 2.41 13.44 -5.55
N GLU A 90 1.93 14.19 -6.54
CA GLU A 90 2.40 15.56 -6.82
C GLU A 90 2.03 16.57 -5.73
N SER A 91 0.96 16.32 -4.97
CA SER A 91 0.36 17.24 -4.01
C SER A 91 0.60 16.87 -2.53
N ILE A 92 1.80 16.41 -2.20
CA ILE A 92 2.23 16.32 -0.79
C ILE A 92 2.58 17.75 -0.34
N LYS A 93 1.57 18.51 0.08
CA LYS A 93 1.75 19.74 0.86
C LYS A 93 1.96 19.39 2.33
#